data_AF-A0A958AJX4-F1
#
_entry.id   AF-A0A958AJX4-F1
#
_cell.length_a   1.000
_cell.length_b   1.000
_cell.length_c   1.000
_cell.angle_alpha   90.00
_cell.angle_beta   90.00
_cell.angle_gamma   90.00
#
_symmetry.space_group_name_H-M   'P 1'
#
loop_
_entity.id
_entity.type
_entity.pdbx_description
1 polymer ?
#
loop_
_entity_poly.entity_id
_entity_poly.type
_entity_poly.pdbx_seq_one_letter_code
_entity_poly.pdbx_strand_id
1 'polypeptide(L)'
;SLAYKNAVLGYLEARIRDQEERLDALTRWLSGATTTPEDTKTLREIGVTGKITRPNAFRMLRSLAQTVRALSYSGLVLLFDEVDRMASIGGKAEKLATDNLREVIDRCRDELPGALFVYAVPPQFINDIVPRYPALQQRVRAPGRFSRANHFSPQISLEHLDLDENDLMVAIGEKLIPIYELAFGVTLDQRIQYANAAILANVARDVFLDISHRRLFVKAFVTELARQQATEEHLLEEAEAVAIIRGQVDELSGGETPPY
;
A
#
# COMPACT_ATOMS: atom_id res chain seq x y z
N SER A 1 12.81 -15.57 -14.69
CA SER A 1 13.73 -16.61 -14.21
C SER A 1 12.99 -17.93 -14.23
N LEU A 2 13.39 -18.92 -15.04
CA LEU A 2 12.63 -20.18 -15.11
C LEU A 2 12.54 -20.86 -13.73
N ALA A 3 13.63 -20.86 -12.96
CA ALA A 3 13.66 -21.39 -11.60
C ALA A 3 12.62 -20.72 -10.69
N TYR A 4 12.47 -19.39 -10.75
CA TYR A 4 11.51 -18.69 -9.90
C TYR A 4 10.05 -18.98 -10.31
N LYS A 5 9.77 -19.03 -11.63
CA LYS A 5 8.46 -19.45 -12.13
C LYS A 5 8.13 -20.87 -11.63
N ASN A 6 9.07 -21.80 -11.77
CA ASN A 6 8.90 -23.19 -11.32
C ASN A 6 8.71 -23.27 -9.80
N ALA A 7 9.37 -22.41 -9.03
CA ALA A 7 9.19 -22.37 -7.59
C ALA A 7 7.76 -21.93 -7.21
N VAL A 8 7.23 -20.87 -7.84
CA VAL A 8 5.85 -20.42 -7.61
C VAL A 8 4.83 -21.49 -8.02
N LEU A 9 4.96 -22.06 -9.21
CA LEU A 9 4.04 -23.10 -9.69
C LEU A 9 4.14 -24.37 -8.84
N GLY A 10 5.36 -24.78 -8.49
CA GLY A 10 5.60 -25.91 -7.61
C GLY A 10 5.04 -25.68 -6.22
N TYR A 11 5.03 -24.44 -5.72
CA TYR A 11 4.47 -24.11 -4.40
C TYR A 11 2.95 -24.28 -4.42
N LEU A 12 2.29 -23.75 -5.46
CA LEU A 12 0.85 -23.91 -5.65
C LEU A 12 0.48 -25.39 -5.81
N GLU A 13 1.23 -26.14 -6.62
CA GLU A 13 1.01 -27.58 -6.80
C GLU A 13 1.20 -28.36 -5.49
N ALA A 14 2.28 -28.10 -4.76
CA ALA A 14 2.56 -28.75 -3.48
C ALA A 14 1.45 -28.44 -2.46
N ARG A 15 0.93 -27.21 -2.45
CA ARG A 15 -0.18 -26.82 -1.58
C ARG A 15 -1.49 -27.52 -1.94
N ILE A 16 -1.79 -27.68 -3.23
CA ILE A 16 -3.01 -28.36 -3.71
C ILE A 16 -2.96 -29.87 -3.40
N ARG A 17 -1.77 -30.47 -3.39
CA ARG A 17 -1.56 -31.91 -3.18
C ARG A 17 -1.09 -32.27 -1.77
N ASP A 18 -1.14 -31.31 -0.84
CA ASP A 18 -0.70 -31.48 0.56
C ASP A 18 0.70 -32.10 0.70
N GLN A 19 1.64 -31.67 -0.15
CA GLN A 19 3.05 -32.11 -0.12
C GLN A 19 3.86 -31.23 0.85
N GLU A 20 3.71 -31.43 2.15
CA GLU A 20 4.28 -30.56 3.20
C GLU A 20 5.80 -30.35 3.07
N GLU A 21 6.59 -31.42 2.91
CA GLU A 21 8.04 -31.31 2.79
C GLU A 21 8.48 -30.43 1.60
N ARG A 22 7.79 -30.59 0.46
CA ARG A 22 8.06 -29.80 -0.74
C ARG A 22 7.61 -28.35 -0.57
N LEU A 23 6.48 -28.14 0.09
CA LEU A 23 5.95 -26.81 0.41
C LEU A 23 6.94 -26.05 1.31
N ASP A 24 7.48 -26.71 2.32
CA ASP A 24 8.50 -26.18 3.24
C ASP A 24 9.78 -25.78 2.51
N ALA A 25 10.32 -26.68 1.68
CA ALA A 25 11.52 -26.41 0.88
C ALA A 25 11.33 -25.20 -0.05
N LEU A 26 10.17 -25.12 -0.71
CA LEU A 26 9.81 -24.01 -1.59
C LEU A 26 9.60 -22.71 -0.84
N THR A 27 8.99 -22.75 0.35
CA THR A 27 8.83 -21.58 1.24
C THR A 27 10.18 -21.00 1.63
N ARG A 28 11.12 -21.85 2.06
CA ARG A 28 12.49 -21.42 2.39
C ARG A 28 13.17 -20.80 1.17
N TRP A 29 13.05 -21.42 0.00
CA TRP A 29 13.68 -20.90 -1.21
C TRP A 29 13.09 -19.57 -1.69
N LEU A 30 11.75 -19.46 -1.74
CA LEU A 30 11.04 -18.25 -2.18
C LEU A 30 11.26 -17.07 -1.24
N SER A 31 11.41 -17.32 0.07
CA SER A 31 11.78 -16.29 1.05
C SER A 31 13.26 -15.90 1.00
N GLY A 32 14.08 -16.58 0.19
CA GLY A 32 15.53 -16.37 0.13
C GLY A 32 16.28 -16.88 1.37
N ALA A 33 15.63 -17.69 2.21
CA ALA A 33 16.26 -18.33 3.36
C ALA A 33 17.26 -19.41 2.92
N THR A 34 18.12 -19.82 3.86
CA THR A 34 19.07 -20.90 3.61
C THR A 34 18.32 -22.23 3.48
N THR A 35 18.47 -22.88 2.33
CA THR A 35 17.95 -24.23 2.08
C THR A 35 18.91 -25.29 2.58
N THR A 36 18.37 -26.40 3.09
CA THR A 36 19.15 -27.58 3.47
C THR A 36 19.63 -28.36 2.23
N PRO A 37 20.58 -29.30 2.37
CA PRO A 37 20.96 -30.20 1.28
C PRO A 37 19.78 -31.02 0.74
N GLU A 38 18.86 -31.42 1.62
CA GLU A 38 17.64 -32.16 1.28
C GLU A 38 16.66 -31.28 0.50
N ASP A 39 16.38 -30.06 0.98
CA ASP A 39 15.60 -29.06 0.24
C ASP A 39 16.16 -28.89 -1.17
N THR A 40 17.49 -28.76 -1.28
CA THR A 40 18.18 -28.54 -2.56
C THR A 40 17.99 -29.71 -3.53
N LYS A 41 17.92 -30.95 -3.02
CA LYS A 41 17.65 -32.14 -3.84
C LYS A 41 16.22 -32.09 -4.39
N THR A 42 15.24 -31.91 -3.51
CA THR A 42 13.81 -31.81 -3.87
C THR A 42 13.54 -30.67 -4.85
N LEU A 43 14.16 -29.50 -4.64
CA LEU A 43 14.01 -28.34 -5.50
C LEU A 43 14.60 -28.55 -6.90
N ARG A 44 15.72 -29.29 -7.02
CA ARG A 44 16.33 -29.59 -8.33
C ARG A 44 15.45 -30.47 -9.21
N GLU A 45 14.68 -31.37 -8.62
CA GLU A 45 13.76 -32.27 -9.36
C GLU A 45 12.71 -31.49 -10.16
N ILE A 46 12.38 -30.28 -9.71
CA ILE A 46 11.37 -29.40 -10.33
C ILE A 46 12.01 -28.19 -11.04
N GLY A 47 13.34 -28.23 -11.24
CA GLY A 47 14.09 -27.18 -11.93
C GLY A 47 14.28 -25.89 -11.14
N VAL A 48 14.05 -25.90 -9.82
CA VAL A 48 14.33 -24.76 -8.94
C VAL A 48 15.80 -24.82 -8.52
N THR A 49 16.60 -23.93 -9.09
CA THR A 49 18.05 -23.92 -8.93
C THR A 49 18.61 -22.54 -8.59
N GLY A 50 19.80 -22.52 -7.99
CA GLY A 50 20.45 -21.31 -7.53
C GLY A 50 19.84 -20.76 -6.24
N LYS A 51 20.31 -19.59 -5.81
CA LYS A 51 19.79 -18.87 -4.65
C LYS A 51 19.32 -17.49 -5.08
N ILE A 52 18.34 -16.94 -4.36
CA ILE A 52 17.98 -15.53 -4.50
C ILE A 52 19.10 -14.71 -3.84
N THR A 53 19.67 -13.77 -4.58
CA THR A 53 20.79 -12.93 -4.16
C THR A 53 20.56 -11.50 -4.63
N ARG A 54 21.22 -10.51 -4.01
CA ARG A 54 21.10 -9.11 -4.43
C ARG A 54 21.30 -8.91 -5.94
N PRO A 55 22.33 -9.50 -6.59
CA PRO A 55 22.52 -9.33 -8.04
C PRO A 55 21.41 -9.90 -8.92
N ASN A 56 20.61 -10.85 -8.42
CA ASN A 56 19.55 -11.49 -9.22
C ASN A 56 18.12 -11.14 -8.76
N ALA A 57 17.97 -10.30 -7.72
CA ALA A 57 16.70 -9.97 -7.11
C ALA A 57 15.68 -9.42 -8.13
N PHE A 58 16.08 -8.43 -8.95
CA PHE A 58 15.21 -7.89 -10.00
C PHE A 58 14.82 -8.93 -11.05
N ARG A 59 15.71 -9.86 -11.40
CA ARG A 59 15.40 -10.96 -12.33
C ARG A 59 14.38 -11.93 -11.73
N MET A 60 14.41 -12.14 -10.41
CA MET A 60 13.40 -12.92 -9.69
C MET A 60 12.07 -12.16 -9.62
N LEU A 61 12.09 -10.88 -9.29
CA LEU A 61 10.91 -10.01 -9.23
C LEU A 61 10.20 -9.90 -10.59
N ARG A 62 10.95 -9.75 -11.68
CA ARG A 62 10.42 -9.83 -13.04
C ARG A 62 9.71 -11.14 -13.29
N SER A 63 10.30 -12.23 -12.82
CA SER A 63 9.70 -13.55 -12.94
C SER A 63 8.40 -13.68 -12.15
N LEU A 64 8.34 -13.09 -10.95
CA LEU A 64 7.13 -13.04 -10.14
C LEU A 64 6.02 -12.28 -10.90
N ALA A 65 6.31 -11.06 -11.36
CA ALA A 65 5.34 -10.24 -12.12
C ALA A 65 4.81 -10.97 -13.36
N GLN A 66 5.70 -11.63 -14.12
CA GLN A 66 5.31 -12.43 -15.28
C GLN A 66 4.48 -13.67 -14.90
N THR A 67 4.79 -14.32 -13.77
CA THR A 67 4.05 -15.49 -13.30
C THR A 67 2.65 -15.11 -12.85
N VAL A 68 2.50 -14.01 -12.09
CA VAL A 68 1.20 -13.46 -11.68
C VAL A 68 0.31 -13.19 -12.90
N ARG A 69 0.87 -12.58 -13.96
CA ARG A 69 0.14 -12.38 -15.22
C ARG A 69 -0.21 -13.67 -15.95
N ALA A 70 0.68 -14.66 -15.91
CA ALA A 70 0.42 -15.98 -16.49
C ALA A 70 -0.67 -16.76 -15.73
N LEU A 71 -0.95 -16.39 -14.47
CA LEU A 71 -2.07 -16.88 -13.67
C LEU A 71 -3.37 -16.08 -13.91
N SER A 72 -3.45 -15.33 -15.02
CA SER A 72 -4.60 -14.52 -15.43
C SER A 72 -4.93 -13.30 -14.57
N TYR A 73 -4.03 -12.88 -13.66
CA TYR A 73 -4.14 -11.59 -13.01
C TYR A 73 -3.63 -10.45 -13.92
N SER A 74 -4.14 -9.23 -13.74
CA SER A 74 -3.75 -8.07 -14.56
C SER A 74 -2.28 -7.66 -14.36
N GLY A 75 -1.72 -7.91 -13.18
CA GLY A 75 -0.37 -7.48 -12.82
C GLY A 75 -0.08 -7.63 -11.33
N LEU A 76 1.05 -7.08 -10.91
CA LEU A 76 1.52 -7.07 -9.53
C LEU A 76 1.58 -5.63 -9.02
N VAL A 77 0.92 -5.34 -7.89
CA VAL A 77 1.07 -4.07 -7.19
C VAL A 77 1.87 -4.29 -5.91
N LEU A 78 2.93 -3.50 -5.72
CA LEU A 78 3.80 -3.54 -4.55
C LEU A 78 3.67 -2.20 -3.83
N LEU A 79 3.11 -2.25 -2.61
CA LEU A 79 2.88 -1.08 -1.77
C LEU A 79 3.94 -1.05 -0.67
N PHE A 80 4.74 0.01 -0.64
CA PHE A 80 5.78 0.25 0.36
C PHE A 80 5.36 1.44 1.21
N ASP A 81 5.00 1.17 2.46
CA ASP A 81 4.73 2.20 3.44
C ASP A 81 6.01 2.63 4.18
N GLU A 82 6.07 3.88 4.62
CA GLU A 82 7.11 4.41 5.52
C GLU A 82 8.57 4.20 5.08
N VAL A 83 8.89 4.52 3.83
CA VAL A 83 10.27 4.37 3.31
C VAL A 83 11.28 5.28 4.01
N ASP A 84 10.81 6.25 4.79
CA ASP A 84 11.66 7.14 5.58
C ASP A 84 12.37 6.44 6.74
N ARG A 85 11.85 5.32 7.29
CA ARG A 85 12.56 4.60 8.37
C ARG A 85 13.97 4.15 7.98
N MET A 86 14.24 3.94 6.68
CA MET A 86 15.59 3.64 6.18
C MET A 86 16.43 4.89 5.86
N ALA A 87 15.79 6.03 5.57
CA ALA A 87 16.44 7.28 5.20
C ALA A 87 16.76 8.17 6.42
N SER A 88 15.96 8.10 7.49
CA SER A 88 16.17 8.84 8.75
C SER A 88 17.44 8.43 9.51
N ILE A 89 18.06 7.30 9.17
CA ILE A 89 19.29 6.79 9.81
C ILE A 89 20.54 7.51 9.25
N GLY A 90 20.41 8.21 8.11
CA GLY A 90 21.49 8.97 7.48
C GLY A 90 22.64 8.12 6.94
N GLY A 91 23.56 8.78 6.23
CA GLY A 91 24.80 8.17 5.74
C GLY A 91 24.62 7.10 4.65
N LYS A 92 25.10 5.87 4.90
CA LYS A 92 25.11 4.78 3.91
C LYS A 92 23.72 4.18 3.64
N ALA A 93 22.85 4.16 4.65
CA ALA A 93 21.51 3.58 4.54
C ALA A 93 20.60 4.43 3.65
N GLU A 94 20.61 5.75 3.87
CA GLU A 94 19.91 6.75 3.04
C GLU A 94 20.31 6.60 1.57
N LYS A 95 21.61 6.60 1.28
CA LYS A 95 22.14 6.42 -0.08
C LYS A 95 21.66 5.12 -0.72
N LEU A 96 21.74 4.00 0.02
CA LEU A 96 21.29 2.70 -0.48
C LEU A 96 19.78 2.69 -0.79
N ALA A 97 18.96 3.31 0.06
CA ALA A 97 17.52 3.41 -0.16
C ALA A 97 17.21 4.24 -1.42
N THR A 98 17.88 5.38 -1.60
CA THR A 98 17.70 6.23 -2.79
C THR A 98 18.20 5.57 -4.07
N ASP A 99 19.31 4.83 -4.00
CA ASP A 99 19.85 4.07 -5.13
C ASP A 99 18.92 2.93 -5.54
N ASN A 100 18.36 2.20 -4.56
CA ASN A 100 17.37 1.15 -4.79
C ASN A 100 16.10 1.72 -5.43
N LEU A 101 15.56 2.82 -4.90
CA LEU A 101 14.35 3.46 -5.46
C LEU A 101 14.58 3.89 -6.91
N ARG A 102 15.73 4.53 -7.20
CA ARG A 102 16.11 4.88 -8.57
C ARG A 102 16.19 3.63 -9.46
N GLU A 103 16.85 2.57 -9.01
CA GLU A 103 16.94 1.34 -9.79
C GLU A 103 15.56 0.72 -10.05
N VAL A 104 14.67 0.70 -9.06
CA VAL A 104 13.29 0.25 -9.23
C VAL A 104 12.58 1.06 -10.32
N ILE A 105 12.65 2.39 -10.27
CA ILE A 105 12.02 3.27 -11.28
C ILE A 105 12.57 2.97 -12.68
N ASP A 106 13.89 2.83 -12.79
CA ASP A 106 14.57 2.55 -14.06
C ASP A 106 14.14 1.19 -14.63
N ARG A 107 14.07 0.16 -13.80
CA ARG A 107 13.67 -1.20 -14.19
C ARG A 107 12.18 -1.32 -14.50
N CYS A 108 11.33 -0.50 -13.90
CA CYS A 108 9.89 -0.50 -14.21
C CYS A 108 9.60 -0.07 -15.64
N ARG A 109 10.46 0.77 -16.24
CA ARG A 109 10.29 1.24 -17.62
C ARG A 109 10.40 0.09 -18.63
N ASP A 110 11.39 -0.78 -18.47
CA ASP A 110 11.78 -1.73 -19.52
C ASP A 110 11.75 -3.21 -19.08
N GLU A 111 11.86 -3.49 -17.78
CA GLU A 111 12.12 -4.84 -17.29
C GLU A 111 11.02 -5.44 -16.41
N LEU A 112 10.08 -4.66 -15.89
CA LEU A 112 9.03 -5.14 -14.99
C LEU A 112 7.62 -4.87 -15.55
N PRO A 113 7.26 -5.42 -16.73
CA PRO A 113 5.97 -5.13 -17.36
C PRO A 113 4.80 -5.67 -16.53
N GLY A 114 3.84 -4.79 -16.23
CA GLY A 114 2.68 -5.12 -15.41
C GLY A 114 2.98 -5.16 -13.91
N ALA A 115 4.09 -4.57 -13.47
CA ALA A 115 4.33 -4.26 -12.07
C ALA A 115 4.10 -2.76 -11.80
N LEU A 116 3.42 -2.44 -10.70
CA LEU A 116 3.26 -1.09 -10.16
C LEU A 116 3.90 -1.04 -8.77
N PHE A 117 4.82 -0.10 -8.56
CA PHE A 117 5.41 0.17 -7.26
C PHE A 117 4.85 1.47 -6.74
N VAL A 118 4.28 1.45 -5.54
CA VAL A 118 3.77 2.63 -4.85
C VAL A 118 4.56 2.80 -3.57
N TYR A 119 5.16 3.97 -3.41
CA TYR A 119 5.93 4.34 -2.25
C TYR A 119 5.19 5.44 -1.50
N ALA A 120 4.83 5.19 -0.24
CA ALA A 120 4.39 6.25 0.66
C ALA A 120 5.63 6.85 1.33
N VAL A 121 5.82 8.15 1.11
CA VAL A 121 6.93 8.92 1.65
C VAL A 121 6.41 10.21 2.26
N PRO A 122 7.00 10.67 3.38
CA PRO A 122 6.64 11.96 3.95
C PRO A 122 7.16 13.10 3.05
N PRO A 123 6.54 14.30 3.09
CA PRO A 123 6.95 15.42 2.24
C PRO A 123 8.43 15.81 2.38
N GLN A 124 9.01 15.65 3.57
CA GLN A 124 10.42 15.92 3.88
C GLN A 124 11.37 15.05 3.04
N PHE A 125 10.99 13.80 2.74
CA PHE A 125 11.79 12.94 1.87
C PHE A 125 11.93 13.56 0.46
N ILE A 126 10.84 14.07 -0.10
CA ILE A 126 10.84 14.70 -1.43
C ILE A 126 11.53 16.06 -1.41
N ASN A 127 11.37 16.84 -0.34
CA ASN A 127 11.86 18.22 -0.26
C ASN A 127 13.32 18.33 0.19
N ASP A 128 13.79 17.46 1.07
CA ASP A 128 15.10 17.56 1.72
C ASP A 128 16.06 16.45 1.27
N ILE A 129 15.57 15.22 1.10
CA ILE A 129 16.41 14.06 0.79
C ILE A 129 16.62 13.92 -0.72
N VAL A 130 15.55 13.85 -1.51
CA VAL A 130 15.64 13.67 -2.97
C VAL A 130 16.56 14.69 -3.67
N PRO A 131 16.58 15.99 -3.31
CA PRO A 131 17.50 16.95 -3.94
C PRO A 131 18.98 16.68 -3.70
N ARG A 132 19.34 15.94 -2.63
CA ARG A 132 20.72 15.52 -2.36
C ARG A 132 21.20 14.41 -3.31
N TYR A 133 20.27 13.77 -4.05
CA TYR A 133 20.54 12.66 -4.98
C TYR A 133 20.04 12.99 -6.40
N PRO A 134 20.85 13.68 -7.23
CA PRO A 134 20.44 14.16 -8.54
C PRO A 134 19.87 13.07 -9.47
N ALA A 135 20.43 11.86 -9.42
CA ALA A 135 19.98 10.74 -10.26
C ALA A 135 18.56 10.27 -9.94
N LEU A 136 18.17 10.29 -8.66
CA LEU A 136 16.81 10.00 -8.23
C LEU A 136 15.90 11.20 -8.53
N GLN A 137 16.37 12.42 -8.27
CA GLN A 137 15.61 13.64 -8.50
C GLN A 137 15.13 13.76 -9.95
N GLN A 138 15.98 13.42 -10.92
CA GLN A 138 15.62 13.42 -12.35
C GLN A 138 14.50 12.44 -12.72
N ARG A 139 14.29 11.39 -11.91
CA ARG A 139 13.25 10.37 -12.15
C ARG A 139 11.94 10.67 -11.44
N VAL A 140 12.01 11.34 -10.29
CA VAL A 140 10.82 11.66 -9.46
C VAL A 140 10.25 13.04 -9.78
N ARG A 141 11.06 14.00 -10.24
CA ARG A 141 10.53 15.28 -10.71
C ARG A 141 9.76 15.09 -12.01
N ALA A 142 8.50 15.51 -12.03
CA ALA A 142 7.70 15.64 -13.24
C ALA A 142 7.42 17.11 -13.57
N PRO A 143 7.20 17.44 -14.85
CA PRO A 143 6.84 18.80 -15.30
C PRO A 143 5.42 19.25 -14.87
N GLY A 144 4.79 18.54 -13.93
CA GLY A 144 3.48 18.85 -13.39
C GLY A 144 3.08 17.87 -12.29
N ARG A 145 2.08 18.27 -11.49
CA ARG A 145 1.50 17.41 -10.45
C ARG A 145 0.69 16.28 -11.07
N PHE A 146 0.52 15.19 -10.34
CA PHE A 146 -0.47 14.18 -10.69
C PHE A 146 -1.86 14.80 -10.70
N SER A 147 -2.60 14.58 -11.78
CA SER A 147 -3.97 15.04 -11.95
C SER A 147 -4.65 14.20 -13.04
N ARG A 148 -5.94 14.37 -13.24
CA ARG A 148 -6.68 13.76 -14.36
C ARG A 148 -6.05 14.11 -15.71
N ALA A 149 -5.53 15.34 -15.85
CA ALA A 149 -4.85 15.80 -17.05
C ALA A 149 -3.39 15.30 -17.17
N ASN A 150 -2.74 14.98 -16.04
CA ASN A 150 -1.35 14.53 -15.99
C ASN A 150 -1.20 13.28 -15.11
N HIS A 151 -1.82 12.18 -15.55
CA HIS A 151 -1.82 10.90 -14.82
C HIS A 151 -0.48 10.13 -14.90
N PHE A 152 0.51 10.64 -15.67
CA PHE A 152 1.86 10.08 -15.75
C PHE A 152 2.83 10.66 -14.73
N SER A 153 2.40 11.64 -13.92
CA SER A 153 3.26 12.16 -12.86
C SER A 153 3.59 11.05 -11.85
N PRO A 154 4.88 10.80 -11.54
CA PRO A 154 5.30 9.74 -10.63
C PRO A 154 5.05 10.11 -9.16
N GLN A 155 4.64 11.35 -8.88
CA GLN A 155 4.37 11.85 -7.54
C GLN A 155 2.89 12.19 -7.38
N ILE A 156 2.24 11.53 -6.43
CA ILE A 156 0.89 11.87 -5.99
C ILE A 156 1.04 12.68 -4.68
N SER A 157 0.75 13.98 -4.75
CA SER A 157 0.70 14.83 -3.56
C SER A 157 -0.70 14.74 -2.97
N LEU A 158 -0.83 14.17 -1.78
CA LEU A 158 -2.12 14.09 -1.10
C LEU A 158 -2.65 15.48 -0.73
N GLU A 159 -1.78 16.47 -0.50
CA GLU A 159 -2.16 17.85 -0.17
C GLU A 159 -2.63 18.67 -1.37
N HIS A 160 -2.22 18.29 -2.60
CA HIS A 160 -2.44 19.11 -3.80
C HIS A 160 -3.04 18.26 -4.92
N LEU A 161 -4.17 17.62 -4.64
CA LEU A 161 -4.96 16.89 -5.63
C LEU A 161 -5.78 17.88 -6.47
N ASP A 162 -6.18 17.45 -7.67
CA ASP A 162 -7.07 18.21 -8.57
C ASP A 162 -8.56 18.01 -8.22
N LEU A 163 -8.84 17.93 -6.92
CA LEU A 163 -10.16 17.72 -6.34
C LEU A 163 -10.34 18.70 -5.18
N ASP A 164 -11.55 19.25 -5.04
CA ASP A 164 -11.91 19.98 -3.84
C ASP A 164 -11.84 19.05 -2.62
N GLU A 165 -11.46 19.58 -1.46
CA GLU A 165 -11.31 18.78 -0.24
C GLU A 165 -12.62 18.08 0.14
N ASN A 166 -13.77 18.74 -0.05
CA ASN A 166 -15.06 18.15 0.28
C ASN A 166 -15.38 16.98 -0.64
N ASP A 167 -15.19 17.18 -1.96
CA ASP A 167 -15.41 16.14 -2.96
C ASP A 167 -14.48 14.95 -2.70
N LEU A 168 -13.25 15.20 -2.27
CA LEU A 168 -12.29 14.16 -1.90
C LEU A 168 -12.77 13.37 -0.68
N MET A 169 -13.18 14.04 0.40
CA MET A 169 -13.63 13.37 1.62
C MET A 169 -14.89 12.55 1.40
N VAL A 170 -15.87 13.09 0.65
CA VAL A 170 -17.07 12.35 0.26
C VAL A 170 -16.69 11.12 -0.57
N ALA A 171 -15.83 11.28 -1.59
CA ALA A 171 -15.37 10.17 -2.41
C ALA A 171 -14.58 9.11 -1.63
N ILE A 172 -13.87 9.50 -0.56
CA ILE A 172 -13.22 8.55 0.37
C ILE A 172 -14.31 7.75 1.11
N GLY A 173 -15.31 8.43 1.68
CA GLY A 173 -16.42 7.77 2.37
C GLY A 173 -17.19 6.79 1.48
N GLU A 174 -17.54 7.21 0.27
CA GLU A 174 -18.23 6.35 -0.72
C GLU A 174 -17.42 5.08 -1.04
N LYS A 175 -16.09 5.18 -1.10
CA LYS A 175 -15.20 4.04 -1.34
C LYS A 175 -14.98 3.17 -0.11
N LEU A 176 -15.12 3.70 1.10
CA LEU A 176 -14.98 2.94 2.33
C LEU A 176 -16.13 1.95 2.54
N ILE A 177 -17.35 2.29 2.14
CA ILE A 177 -18.54 1.42 2.29
C ILE A 177 -18.35 0.05 1.62
N PRO A 178 -18.06 -0.07 0.31
CA PRO A 178 -17.89 -1.38 -0.32
C PRO A 178 -16.67 -2.14 0.22
N ILE A 179 -15.63 -1.43 0.71
CA ILE A 179 -14.49 -2.06 1.39
C ILE A 179 -14.95 -2.69 2.72
N TYR A 180 -15.75 -1.96 3.49
CA TYR A 180 -16.30 -2.41 4.76
C TYR A 180 -17.24 -3.61 4.57
N GLU A 181 -18.19 -3.51 3.64
CA GLU A 181 -19.13 -4.57 3.28
C GLU A 181 -18.40 -5.86 2.91
N LEU A 182 -17.37 -5.77 2.07
CA LEU A 182 -16.55 -6.92 1.68
C LEU A 182 -15.76 -7.51 2.85
N ALA A 183 -15.19 -6.67 3.72
CA ALA A 183 -14.38 -7.11 4.84
C ALA A 183 -15.19 -7.83 5.92
N PHE A 184 -16.42 -7.39 6.17
CA PHE A 184 -17.29 -7.91 7.23
C PHE A 184 -18.43 -8.81 6.72
N GLY A 185 -18.56 -8.97 5.40
CA GLY A 185 -19.60 -9.81 4.79
C GLY A 185 -21.02 -9.30 5.05
N VAL A 186 -21.19 -7.97 5.07
CA VAL A 186 -22.49 -7.30 5.31
C VAL A 186 -22.93 -6.51 4.10
N THR A 187 -24.21 -6.12 4.08
CA THR A 187 -24.76 -5.18 3.11
C THR A 187 -25.44 -4.07 3.89
N LEU A 188 -25.00 -2.84 3.70
CA LEU A 188 -25.52 -1.66 4.38
C LEU A 188 -26.47 -0.90 3.44
N ASP A 189 -27.35 -0.08 4.00
CA ASP A 189 -28.18 0.83 3.21
C ASP A 189 -27.29 1.93 2.61
N GLN A 190 -26.95 1.78 1.33
CA GLN A 190 -26.08 2.71 0.61
C GLN A 190 -26.59 4.15 0.64
N ARG A 191 -27.90 4.37 0.64
CA ARG A 191 -28.47 5.72 0.68
C ARG A 191 -28.21 6.37 2.04
N ILE A 192 -28.41 5.62 3.12
CA ILE A 192 -28.12 6.09 4.49
C ILE A 192 -26.61 6.33 4.63
N GLN A 193 -25.77 5.36 4.25
CA GLN A 193 -24.33 5.46 4.50
C GLN A 193 -23.63 6.50 3.63
N TYR A 194 -24.08 6.75 2.39
CA TYR A 194 -23.57 7.87 1.59
C TYR A 194 -23.95 9.23 2.20
N ALA A 195 -25.16 9.37 2.74
CA ALA A 195 -25.54 10.59 3.44
C ALA A 195 -24.73 10.77 4.73
N ASN A 196 -24.54 9.71 5.52
CA ASN A 196 -23.72 9.73 6.73
C ASN A 196 -22.26 10.08 6.43
N ALA A 197 -21.69 9.53 5.36
CA ALA A 197 -20.35 9.88 4.89
C ALA A 197 -20.23 11.38 4.57
N ALA A 198 -21.21 11.95 3.86
CA ALA A 198 -21.21 13.37 3.53
C ALA A 198 -21.35 14.27 4.77
N ILE A 199 -22.21 13.89 5.72
CA ILE A 199 -22.41 14.64 6.98
C ILE A 199 -21.12 14.61 7.81
N LEU A 200 -20.53 13.44 8.02
CA LEU A 200 -19.28 13.30 8.78
C LEU A 200 -18.10 14.00 8.08
N ALA A 201 -18.04 13.98 6.75
CA ALA A 201 -17.01 14.69 6.00
C ALA A 201 -17.08 16.22 6.22
N ASN A 202 -18.29 16.78 6.14
CA ASN A 202 -18.52 18.21 6.39
C ASN A 202 -18.15 18.60 7.82
N VAL A 203 -18.58 17.81 8.81
CA VAL A 203 -18.28 18.09 10.22
C VAL A 203 -16.79 17.94 10.52
N ALA A 204 -16.13 16.91 9.98
CA ALA A 204 -14.70 16.68 10.21
C ALA A 204 -13.83 17.87 9.75
N ARG A 205 -14.21 18.51 8.63
CA ARG A 205 -13.57 19.72 8.11
C ARG A 205 -13.75 20.91 9.07
N ASP A 206 -14.97 21.11 9.58
CA ASP A 206 -15.29 22.30 10.37
C ASP A 206 -14.72 22.22 11.80
N VAL A 207 -14.52 21.02 12.33
CA VAL A 207 -13.98 20.79 13.68
C VAL A 207 -12.45 20.96 13.74
N PHE A 208 -11.71 20.75 12.63
CA PHE A 208 -10.24 20.84 12.61
C PHE A 208 -9.73 21.55 11.35
N LEU A 209 -9.06 22.70 11.53
CA LEU A 209 -8.35 23.41 10.44
C LEU A 209 -6.97 22.82 10.12
N ASP A 210 -6.54 21.76 10.83
CA ASP A 210 -5.22 21.15 10.71
C ASP A 210 -5.22 19.85 9.87
N ILE A 211 -4.01 19.37 9.55
CA ILE A 211 -3.70 18.28 8.58
C ILE A 211 -4.36 16.91 8.92
N SER A 212 -4.97 16.74 10.11
CA SER A 212 -5.50 15.45 10.57
C SER A 212 -6.97 15.16 10.22
N HIS A 213 -7.73 16.10 9.66
CA HIS A 213 -9.18 15.95 9.41
C HIS A 213 -9.53 14.72 8.55
N ARG A 214 -8.70 14.36 7.56
CA ARG A 214 -8.91 13.16 6.73
C ARG A 214 -8.80 11.87 7.54
N ARG A 215 -7.77 11.75 8.39
CA ARG A 215 -7.56 10.58 9.26
C ARG A 215 -8.69 10.47 10.28
N LEU A 216 -9.08 11.61 10.85
CA LEU A 216 -10.18 11.72 11.79
C LEU A 216 -11.49 11.24 11.17
N PHE A 217 -11.82 11.74 9.97
CA PHE A 217 -12.99 11.32 9.23
C PHE A 217 -13.01 9.81 8.93
N VAL A 218 -11.91 9.26 8.40
CA VAL A 218 -11.83 7.83 8.07
C VAL A 218 -12.07 6.98 9.31
N LYS A 219 -11.43 7.33 10.45
CA LYS A 219 -11.65 6.62 11.72
C LYS A 219 -13.09 6.74 12.20
N ALA A 220 -13.61 7.96 12.28
CA ALA A 220 -14.97 8.24 12.72
C ALA A 220 -15.99 7.46 11.89
N PHE A 221 -15.86 7.49 10.56
CA PHE A 221 -16.79 6.86 9.67
C PHE A 221 -16.74 5.33 9.76
N VAL A 222 -15.55 4.72 9.81
CA VAL A 222 -15.43 3.27 9.99
C VAL A 222 -15.98 2.80 11.34
N THR A 223 -15.71 3.55 12.41
CA THR A 223 -16.30 3.28 13.74
C THR A 223 -17.82 3.38 13.71
N GLU A 224 -18.36 4.37 13.00
CA GLU A 224 -19.80 4.55 12.87
C GLU A 224 -20.46 3.44 12.04
N LEU A 225 -19.84 3.00 10.94
CA LEU A 225 -20.31 1.83 10.18
C LEU A 225 -20.39 0.59 11.08
N ALA A 226 -19.40 0.38 11.94
CA ALA A 226 -19.41 -0.72 12.90
C ALA A 226 -20.51 -0.57 13.95
N ARG A 227 -20.77 0.65 14.44
CA ARG A 227 -21.85 0.93 15.39
C ARG A 227 -23.23 0.65 14.76
N GLN A 228 -23.48 1.14 13.55
CA GLN A 228 -24.76 0.94 12.86
C GLN A 228 -24.98 -0.53 12.49
N GLN A 229 -23.93 -1.24 12.06
CA GLN A 229 -23.99 -2.69 11.85
C GLN A 229 -24.41 -3.45 13.11
N ALA A 230 -23.88 -3.06 14.28
CA ALA A 230 -24.17 -3.73 15.54
C ALA A 230 -25.54 -3.36 16.15
N THR A 231 -26.14 -2.27 15.70
CA THR A 231 -27.39 -1.73 16.24
C THR A 231 -28.44 -1.62 15.13
N GLU A 232 -28.70 -0.41 14.66
CA GLU A 232 -29.62 -0.11 13.57
C GLU A 232 -29.02 1.01 12.72
N GLU A 233 -29.24 0.91 11.40
CA GLU A 233 -28.82 1.95 10.47
C GLU A 233 -29.75 3.16 10.54
N HIS A 234 -29.17 4.35 10.68
CA HIS A 234 -29.94 5.58 10.71
C HIS A 234 -29.15 6.72 10.07
N LEU A 235 -29.90 7.72 9.58
CA LEU A 235 -29.31 8.95 9.08
C LEU A 235 -28.85 9.79 10.27
N LEU A 236 -27.55 10.10 10.32
CA LEU A 236 -26.99 10.93 11.37
C LEU A 236 -27.55 12.34 11.34
N GLU A 237 -27.86 12.88 12.51
CA GLU A 237 -28.02 14.32 12.69
C GLU A 237 -26.65 15.00 12.82
N GLU A 238 -26.59 16.29 12.48
CA GLU A 238 -25.34 17.07 12.57
C GLU A 238 -24.75 17.05 13.99
N ALA A 239 -25.61 17.09 15.01
CA ALA A 239 -25.18 17.01 16.42
C ALA A 239 -24.52 15.67 16.77
N GLU A 240 -25.03 14.56 16.24
CA GLU A 240 -24.44 13.23 16.42
C GLU A 240 -23.08 13.14 15.72
N ALA A 241 -22.99 13.63 14.48
CA ALA A 241 -21.74 13.66 13.73
C ALA A 241 -20.67 14.51 14.45
N VAL A 242 -21.04 15.66 15.02
CA VAL A 242 -20.13 16.48 15.85
C VAL A 242 -19.64 15.71 17.07
N ALA A 243 -20.52 14.98 17.77
CA ALA A 243 -20.14 14.19 18.93
C ALA A 243 -19.18 13.05 18.55
N ILE A 244 -19.44 12.34 17.45
CA ILE A 244 -18.57 11.27 16.93
C ILE A 244 -17.18 11.81 16.61
N ILE A 245 -17.10 12.91 15.85
CA ILE A 245 -15.84 13.53 15.46
C ILE A 245 -15.05 14.01 16.67
N ARG A 246 -15.70 14.67 17.64
CA ARG A 246 -15.03 15.11 18.88
C ARG A 246 -14.52 13.95 19.72
N GLY A 247 -15.30 12.88 19.86
CA GLY A 247 -14.86 11.68 20.57
C GLY A 247 -13.58 11.08 19.95
N GLN A 248 -13.47 11.09 18.63
CA GLN A 248 -12.26 10.64 17.93
C GLN A 248 -11.07 11.59 18.11
N VAL A 249 -11.31 12.89 18.27
CA VAL A 249 -10.25 13.86 18.62
C VAL A 249 -9.70 13.57 20.01
N ASP A 250 -10.57 13.37 21.01
CA ASP A 250 -10.17 13.12 22.38
C ASP A 250 -9.33 11.83 22.49
N GLU A 251 -9.68 10.78 21.75
CA GLU A 251 -8.90 9.54 21.67
C GLU A 251 -7.51 9.76 21.02
N LEU A 252 -7.42 10.58 19.98
CA LEU A 252 -6.15 10.91 19.33
C LEU A 252 -5.24 11.74 20.23
N SER A 253 -5.78 12.75 20.90
CA SER A 253 -5.01 13.62 21.82
C SER A 253 -4.65 12.93 23.14
N GLY A 254 -5.46 11.97 23.60
CA GLY A 254 -5.17 11.17 24.79
C GLY A 254 -4.17 10.03 24.58
N GLY A 255 -3.96 9.61 23.32
CA GLY A 255 -3.02 8.54 22.94
C GLY A 255 -1.61 9.02 22.56
N GLU A 256 -1.41 10.33 22.39
CA GLU A 256 -0.08 10.91 22.16
C GLU A 256 0.69 11.02 23.49
N THR A 257 1.49 10.01 23.82
CA THR A 257 2.67 10.26 24.67
C THR A 257 3.46 11.41 24.05
N PRO A 258 3.81 12.47 24.80
CA PRO A 258 4.51 13.62 24.26
C PRO A 258 5.80 13.17 23.57
N PRO A 259 6.16 13.79 22.43
CA PRO A 259 7.41 13.48 21.76
C PRO A 259 8.54 13.83 22.73
N TYR A 260 9.32 12.82 23.11
CA TYR A 260 10.64 13.04 23.69
C TYR A 260 11.52 13.81 22.71
#